data_AF-A0A662CVP8-F1
#
_entry.id   AF-A0A662CVP8-F1
#
_cell.length_a   1.000
_cell.length_b   1.000
_cell.length_c   1.000
_cell.angle_alpha   90.00
_cell.angle_beta   90.00
_cell.angle_gamma   90.00
#
_symmetry.space_group_name_H-M   'P 1'
#
loop_
_entity.id
_entity.type
_entity.pdbx_description
1 polymer ?
#
loop_
_entity_poly.entity_id
_entity_poly.type
_entity_poly.pdbx_seq_one_letter_code
_entity_poly.pdbx_strand_id
1 'polypeptide(L)'
;MRSKNYFFAVLALISLLAFMGLKIRIDKIPRQKVPGSSIIYLPSGKYLKYATFGYSSLLADLIYLWSIQFYSNYDIPHRFDYLEHIYSVIAELDPQYLDPYELGAMIAIYEAHNPNLAFRILDMGLEKNPQEWIFPYQAGHYAQM
;
A
#
# COMPACT_ATOMS: atom_id res chain seq x y z
N MET A 1 -24.63 35.49 5.60
CA MET A 1 -24.05 34.14 5.80
C MET A 1 -23.96 33.30 4.52
N ARG A 2 -24.91 33.38 3.57
CA ARG A 2 -24.90 32.63 2.31
C ARG A 2 -23.72 32.92 1.36
N SER A 3 -23.27 34.18 1.24
CA SER A 3 -22.20 34.58 0.30
C SER A 3 -20.82 33.97 0.61
N LYS A 4 -20.50 33.77 1.90
CA LYS A 4 -19.22 33.15 2.31
C LYS A 4 -19.15 31.67 1.89
N ASN A 5 -20.27 30.95 1.89
CA ASN A 5 -20.29 29.54 1.50
C ASN A 5 -20.04 29.36 0.00
N TYR A 6 -20.55 30.26 -0.84
CA TYR A 6 -20.24 30.24 -2.28
C TYR A 6 -18.78 30.56 -2.56
N PHE A 7 -18.17 31.47 -1.77
CA PHE A 7 -16.74 31.75 -1.88
C PHE A 7 -15.89 30.51 -1.59
N PHE A 8 -16.16 29.79 -0.50
CA PHE A 8 -15.45 28.55 -0.19
C PHE A 8 -15.74 27.44 -1.20
N ALA A 9 -16.97 27.33 -1.70
CA ALA A 9 -17.33 26.35 -2.72
C ALA A 9 -16.60 26.61 -4.04
N VAL A 10 -16.51 27.88 -4.48
CA VAL A 10 -15.78 28.28 -5.68
C VAL A 10 -14.28 28.02 -5.51
N LEU A 11 -13.72 28.36 -4.34
CA LEU A 11 -12.31 28.09 -4.04
C LEU A 11 -11.99 26.59 -4.08
N ALA A 12 -12.87 25.76 -3.49
CA ALA A 12 -12.75 24.30 -3.54
C ALA A 12 -12.83 23.76 -4.98
N LEU A 13 -13.76 24.26 -5.79
CA LEU A 13 -13.92 23.89 -7.20
C LEU A 13 -12.68 24.25 -8.03
N ILE A 14 -12.12 25.45 -7.82
CA ILE A 14 -10.88 25.89 -8.46
C ILE A 14 -9.71 24.99 -8.04
N SER A 15 -9.63 24.61 -6.76
CA SER A 15 -8.58 23.72 -6.27
C SER A 15 -8.65 22.32 -6.91
N LEU A 16 -9.86 21.77 -7.08
CA LEU A 16 -10.08 20.48 -7.74
C LEU A 16 -9.71 20.53 -9.23
N LEU A 17 -10.08 21.62 -9.92
CA LEU A 17 -9.75 21.83 -11.33
C LEU A 17 -8.23 22.00 -11.52
N ALA A 18 -7.58 22.76 -10.64
CA ALA A 18 -6.12 22.92 -10.66
C ALA A 18 -5.41 21.58 -10.42
N PHE A 19 -5.88 20.79 -9.44
CA PHE A 19 -5.35 19.46 -9.16
C PHE A 19 -5.52 18.50 -10.35
N MET A 20 -6.70 18.51 -10.99
CA MET A 20 -6.98 17.69 -12.16
C MET A 20 -6.11 18.09 -13.37
N GLY A 21 -5.91 19.39 -13.59
CA GLY A 21 -5.00 19.90 -14.61
C GLY A 21 -3.55 19.47 -14.37
N LEU A 22 -3.09 19.52 -13.11
CA LEU A 22 -1.75 19.07 -12.73
C LEU A 22 -1.58 17.57 -12.95
N LYS A 23 -2.58 16.76 -12.57
CA LYS A 23 -2.56 15.31 -12.78
C LYS A 23 -2.43 14.95 -14.26
N ILE A 24 -3.24 15.55 -15.13
CA ILE A 24 -3.19 15.32 -16.59
C ILE A 24 -1.82 15.71 -17.17
N ARG A 25 -1.20 16.77 -16.64
CA ARG A 25 0.16 17.17 -17.06
C ARG A 25 1.21 16.16 -16.60
N ILE A 26 1.13 15.69 -15.37
CA ILE A 26 2.05 14.69 -14.80
C ILE A 26 1.92 13.36 -15.53
N ASP A 27 0.70 12.92 -15.85
CA ASP A 27 0.45 11.66 -16.56
C ASP A 27 1.01 11.67 -18.00
N LYS A 28 1.19 12.86 -18.59
CA LYS A 28 1.79 13.03 -19.92
C LYS A 28 3.32 13.07 -19.91
N ILE A 29 3.96 13.20 -18.74
CA ILE A 29 5.43 13.14 -18.66
C ILE A 29 5.82 11.69 -18.91
N PRO A 30 6.54 11.38 -20.01
CA PRO A 30 6.96 10.01 -20.28
C PRO A 30 7.89 9.58 -19.14
N ARG A 31 7.38 8.69 -18.27
CA ARG A 31 8.18 8.07 -17.24
C ARG A 31 9.19 7.20 -17.96
N GLN A 32 10.48 7.53 -17.88
CA GLN A 32 11.51 6.57 -18.25
C GLN A 32 11.27 5.32 -17.39
N LYS A 33 10.90 4.21 -18.02
CA LYS A 33 10.86 2.88 -17.40
C LYS A 33 12.30 2.48 -17.14
N VAL A 34 12.91 3.05 -16.10
CA VAL A 34 14.25 2.62 -15.68
C VAL A 34 14.09 1.23 -15.07
N PRO A 35 14.78 0.21 -15.60
CA PRO A 35 14.77 -1.12 -15.02
C PRO A 35 15.25 -1.03 -13.56
N GLY A 36 14.35 -1.31 -12.62
CA GLY A 36 14.65 -1.26 -11.18
C GLY A 36 14.58 0.12 -10.49
N SER A 37 14.11 1.20 -11.13
CA SER A 37 14.19 2.55 -10.52
C SER A 37 12.89 3.32 -10.28
N SER A 38 11.72 2.72 -10.33
CA SER A 38 10.52 3.43 -9.88
C SER A 38 10.12 3.08 -8.46
N ILE A 39 10.87 3.63 -7.48
CA ILE A 39 10.41 3.94 -6.10
C ILE A 39 10.32 2.62 -5.26
N ILE A 40 10.91 2.37 -4.07
CA ILE A 40 11.37 3.16 -2.92
C ILE A 40 12.29 2.22 -2.12
N TYR A 41 13.46 2.68 -1.65
CA TYR A 41 14.01 2.16 -0.39
C TYR A 41 13.03 2.58 0.70
N LEU A 42 11.89 1.88 0.86
CA LEU A 42 10.97 2.19 1.94
C LEU A 42 11.77 1.88 3.21
N PRO A 43 12.13 2.89 4.02
CA PRO A 43 12.91 2.64 5.22
C PRO A 43 12.14 1.64 6.10
N SER A 44 12.81 0.94 7.02
CA SER A 44 12.05 0.08 7.93
C SER A 44 11.02 0.91 8.70
N GLY A 45 9.85 0.31 8.94
CA GLY A 45 8.73 0.96 9.62
C GLY A 45 9.12 1.49 11.00
N LYS A 46 10.10 0.86 11.67
CA LYS A 46 10.70 1.36 12.91
C LYS A 46 11.21 2.80 12.81
N TYR A 47 11.86 3.20 11.71
CA TYR A 47 12.34 4.58 11.52
C TYR A 47 11.22 5.53 11.09
N LEU A 48 10.32 5.05 10.22
CA LEU A 48 9.16 5.84 9.76
C LEU A 48 8.21 6.18 10.92
N LYS A 49 8.05 5.28 11.89
CA LYS A 49 7.21 5.53 13.07
C LYS A 49 7.65 6.80 13.82
N TYR A 50 8.95 7.03 13.99
CA TYR A 50 9.46 8.25 14.61
C TYR A 50 9.27 9.49 13.72
N ALA A 51 9.40 9.35 12.41
CA ALA A 51 9.20 10.43 11.46
C ALA A 51 7.73 10.90 11.38
N THR A 52 6.77 10.03 11.73
CA THR A 52 5.33 10.35 11.68
C THR A 52 4.79 11.11 12.89
N PHE A 53 5.63 11.41 13.91
CA PHE A 53 5.22 12.15 15.11
C PHE A 53 3.93 11.62 15.78
N GLY A 54 3.70 10.30 15.72
CA GLY A 54 2.53 9.63 16.31
C GLY A 54 1.40 9.26 15.33
N TYR A 55 1.48 9.66 14.06
CA TYR A 55 0.49 9.32 13.02
C TYR A 55 0.91 8.11 12.16
N SER A 56 1.43 7.04 12.78
CA SER A 56 1.95 5.88 12.04
C SER A 56 0.86 5.13 11.27
N SER A 57 -0.36 5.03 11.82
CA SER A 57 -1.52 4.43 11.13
C SER A 57 -1.89 5.16 9.85
N LEU A 58 -1.88 6.50 9.85
CA LEU A 58 -2.15 7.28 8.64
C LEU A 58 -1.10 7.01 7.55
N LEU A 59 0.17 6.87 7.95
CA LEU A 59 1.22 6.50 7.00
C LEU A 59 1.06 5.07 6.50
N ALA A 60 0.65 4.14 7.36
CA ALA A 60 0.32 2.77 6.98
C ALA A 60 -0.77 2.75 5.89
N ASP A 61 -1.85 3.52 6.07
CA ASP A 61 -2.93 3.68 5.08
C ASP A 61 -2.41 4.21 3.74
N LEU A 62 -1.55 5.24 3.76
CA LEU A 62 -0.99 5.81 2.55
C LEU A 62 -0.11 4.81 1.80
N ILE A 63 0.73 4.07 2.51
CA ILE A 63 1.59 3.03 1.91
C ILE A 63 0.73 1.88 1.38
N TYR A 64 -0.32 1.48 2.09
CA TYR A 64 -1.25 0.46 1.66
C TYR A 64 -1.96 0.84 0.34
N LEU A 65 -2.56 2.03 0.28
CA LEU A 65 -3.20 2.54 -0.94
C LEU A 65 -2.21 2.67 -2.09
N TRP A 66 -0.98 3.14 -1.82
CA TRP A 66 0.07 3.19 -2.82
C TRP A 66 0.44 1.80 -3.35
N SER A 67 0.54 0.80 -2.46
CA SER A 67 0.91 -0.57 -2.81
C SER A 67 -0.12 -1.20 -3.77
N ILE A 68 -1.42 -0.99 -3.54
CA ILE A 68 -2.49 -1.45 -4.43
C ILE A 68 -2.27 -0.93 -5.85
N GLN A 69 -1.99 0.37 -5.98
CA GLN A 69 -1.75 1.01 -7.29
C GLN A 69 -0.46 0.53 -7.93
N PHE A 70 0.58 0.28 -7.14
CA PHE A 70 1.86 -0.24 -7.62
C PHE A 70 1.71 -1.66 -8.19
N TYR A 71 1.07 -2.57 -7.44
CA TYR A 71 0.89 -3.96 -7.86
C TYR A 71 -0.12 -4.13 -8.99
N SER A 72 -1.04 -3.18 -9.15
CA SER A 72 -1.96 -3.12 -10.30
C SER A 72 -1.29 -2.66 -11.60
N ASN A 73 -0.03 -2.20 -11.55
CA ASN A 73 0.70 -1.77 -12.73
C ASN A 73 1.56 -2.91 -13.31
N TYR A 74 1.01 -3.59 -14.31
CA TYR A 74 1.64 -4.75 -14.95
C TYR A 74 2.89 -4.43 -15.78
N ASP A 75 3.12 -3.15 -16.09
CA ASP A 75 4.29 -2.69 -16.85
C ASP A 75 5.59 -2.69 -16.03
N ILE A 76 5.51 -2.88 -14.71
CA ILE A 76 6.66 -2.84 -13.82
C ILE A 76 7.28 -4.24 -13.75
N PRO A 77 8.50 -4.45 -14.30
CA PRO A 77 9.21 -5.71 -14.16
C PRO A 77 9.64 -5.90 -12.69
N HIS A 78 9.74 -7.16 -12.25
CA HIS A 78 10.21 -7.49 -10.90
C HIS A 78 9.44 -6.81 -9.76
N ARG A 79 8.15 -6.50 -9.98
CA ARG A 79 7.32 -5.77 -8.99
C ARG A 79 7.18 -6.50 -7.65
N PHE A 80 7.32 -7.82 -7.63
CA PHE A 80 7.13 -8.64 -6.43
C PHE A 80 8.37 -8.81 -5.55
N ASP A 81 9.56 -8.38 -6.02
CA ASP A 81 10.83 -8.60 -5.31
C ASP A 81 10.84 -8.04 -3.88
N TYR A 82 10.10 -6.95 -3.65
CA TYR A 82 10.00 -6.27 -2.35
C TYR A 82 8.63 -6.40 -1.69
N LEU A 83 7.78 -7.32 -2.14
CA LEU A 83 6.42 -7.50 -1.62
C LEU A 83 6.42 -7.73 -0.11
N GLU A 84 7.23 -8.68 0.37
CA GLU A 84 7.37 -8.99 1.79
C GLU A 84 7.78 -7.75 2.60
N HIS A 85 8.79 -7.02 2.10
CA HIS A 85 9.32 -5.83 2.76
C HIS A 85 8.26 -4.72 2.86
N ILE A 86 7.57 -4.41 1.77
CA ILE A 86 6.55 -3.35 1.75
C ILE A 86 5.44 -3.63 2.76
N TYR A 87 4.92 -4.86 2.78
CA TYR A 87 3.87 -5.23 3.73
C TYR A 87 4.38 -5.37 5.16
N SER A 88 5.65 -5.73 5.37
CA SER A 88 6.28 -5.69 6.70
C SER A 88 6.38 -4.26 7.26
N VAL A 89 6.63 -3.25 6.42
CA VAL A 89 6.65 -1.85 6.86
C VAL A 89 5.27 -1.40 7.30
N ILE A 90 4.22 -1.76 6.56
CA ILE A 90 2.83 -1.50 6.96
C ILE A 90 2.55 -2.16 8.32
N ALA A 91 2.92 -3.44 8.47
CA ALA A 91 2.77 -4.21 9.70
C ALA A 91 3.58 -3.67 10.90
N GLU A 92 4.66 -2.93 10.67
CA GLU A 92 5.43 -2.25 11.70
C GLU A 92 4.79 -0.91 12.11
N LEU A 93 4.19 -0.21 11.16
CA LEU A 93 3.51 1.07 11.38
C LEU A 93 2.16 0.90 12.08
N ASP A 94 1.39 -0.11 11.67
CA ASP A 94 0.10 -0.47 12.25
C ASP A 94 -0.09 -2.00 12.28
N PRO A 95 0.33 -2.67 13.38
CA PRO A 95 0.26 -4.12 13.48
C PRO A 95 -1.16 -4.70 13.42
N GLN A 96 -2.17 -3.96 13.90
CA GLN A 96 -3.56 -4.43 14.00
C GLN A 96 -4.36 -4.22 12.70
N TYR A 97 -3.75 -3.58 11.70
CA TYR A 97 -4.36 -3.42 10.40
C TYR A 97 -4.32 -4.75 9.64
N LEU A 98 -5.44 -5.47 9.62
CA LEU A 98 -5.50 -6.85 9.09
C LEU A 98 -5.45 -6.90 7.56
N ASP A 99 -6.15 -6.00 6.87
CA ASP A 99 -6.32 -6.02 5.41
C ASP A 99 -4.99 -6.08 4.62
N PRO A 100 -3.92 -5.34 5.00
CA PRO A 100 -2.63 -5.45 4.34
C PRO A 100 -2.03 -6.86 4.36
N TYR A 101 -2.15 -7.62 5.45
CA TYR A 101 -1.60 -8.98 5.49
C TYR A 101 -2.36 -9.90 4.52
N GLU A 102 -3.69 -9.81 4.49
CA GLU A 102 -4.51 -10.59 3.56
C GLU A 102 -4.21 -10.21 2.11
N LEU A 103 -4.15 -8.91 1.80
CA LEU A 103 -3.87 -8.44 0.45
C LEU A 103 -2.45 -8.82 0.00
N GLY A 104 -1.45 -8.64 0.86
CA GLY A 104 -0.07 -9.01 0.57
C GLY A 104 0.07 -10.50 0.26
N ALA A 105 -0.60 -11.35 1.04
CA ALA A 105 -0.63 -12.79 0.81
C ALA A 105 -1.40 -13.15 -0.48
N MET A 106 -2.52 -12.49 -0.75
CA MET A 106 -3.30 -12.65 -1.98
C MET A 106 -2.48 -12.30 -3.23
N ILE A 107 -1.73 -11.19 -3.21
CA ILE A 107 -0.83 -10.82 -4.30
C ILE A 107 0.29 -11.87 -4.44
N ALA A 108 0.86 -12.34 -3.32
CA ALA A 108 1.92 -13.34 -3.36
C ALA A 108 1.46 -14.66 -4.00
N ILE A 109 0.25 -15.13 -3.70
CA ILE A 109 -0.26 -16.41 -4.21
C ILE A 109 -0.76 -16.31 -5.66
N TYR A 110 -1.59 -15.32 -5.99
CA TYR A 110 -2.27 -15.26 -7.29
C TYR A 110 -1.45 -14.56 -8.38
N GLU A 111 -0.70 -13.52 -8.02
CA GLU A 111 0.04 -12.69 -8.98
C GLU A 111 1.52 -13.09 -9.05
N ALA A 112 2.16 -13.28 -7.89
CA ALA A 112 3.57 -13.68 -7.84
C ALA A 112 3.78 -15.20 -7.94
N HIS A 113 2.71 -16.00 -7.87
CA HIS A 113 2.74 -17.47 -7.87
C HIS A 113 3.75 -18.05 -6.87
N ASN A 114 3.86 -17.43 -5.69
CA ASN A 114 4.82 -17.77 -4.66
C ASN A 114 4.10 -18.11 -3.34
N PRO A 115 3.68 -19.37 -3.15
CA PRO A 115 2.94 -19.78 -1.95
C PRO A 115 3.76 -19.61 -0.67
N ASN A 116 5.07 -19.87 -0.73
CA ASN A 116 5.95 -19.69 0.42
C ASN A 116 5.99 -18.23 0.90
N LEU A 117 5.96 -17.27 -0.04
CA LEU A 117 5.89 -15.85 0.30
C LEU A 117 4.52 -15.49 0.89
N ALA A 118 3.43 -16.03 0.34
CA ALA A 118 2.09 -15.83 0.89
C ALA A 118 2.01 -16.30 2.35
N PHE A 119 2.53 -17.50 2.64
CA PHE A 119 2.55 -18.04 4.01
C PHE A 119 3.40 -17.19 4.96
N ARG A 120 4.58 -16.71 4.54
CA ARG A 120 5.37 -15.79 5.39
C ARG A 120 4.62 -14.51 5.75
N ILE A 121 3.84 -13.95 4.82
CA ILE A 121 3.04 -12.75 5.09
C ILE A 121 1.89 -13.07 6.06
N LEU A 122 1.21 -14.21 5.90
CA LEU A 122 0.15 -14.66 6.81
C LEU A 122 0.69 -14.98 8.21
N ASP A 123 1.85 -15.66 8.29
CA ASP A 123 2.53 -15.94 9.55
C ASP A 123 2.91 -14.65 10.28
N MET A 124 3.42 -13.64 9.55
CA MET A 124 3.69 -12.32 10.10
C MET A 124 2.42 -11.65 10.67
N GLY A 125 1.29 -11.78 9.97
CA GLY A 125 -0.01 -11.30 10.45
C GLY A 125 -0.45 -12.00 11.73
N LEU A 126 -0.31 -13.32 11.78
CA LEU A 126 -0.67 -14.16 12.93
C LEU A 126 0.22 -13.90 14.14
N GLU A 127 1.54 -13.75 13.95
CA GLU A 127 2.49 -13.43 15.02
C GLU A 127 2.12 -12.12 15.72
N LYS A 128 1.69 -11.11 14.94
CA LYS A 128 1.30 -9.80 15.45
C LYS A 128 -0.12 -9.76 15.99
N ASN A 129 -1.00 -10.65 15.50
CA ASN A 129 -2.41 -10.70 15.88
C ASN A 129 -2.87 -12.16 16.15
N PRO A 130 -2.43 -12.79 17.26
CA PRO A 130 -2.62 -14.23 17.47
C PRO A 130 -4.07 -14.69 17.66
N GLN A 131 -4.99 -13.76 17.89
CA GLN A 131 -6.42 -14.05 18.10
C GLN A 131 -7.22 -14.03 16.78
N GLU A 132 -6.60 -13.56 15.68
CA GLU A 132 -7.28 -13.43 14.41
C GLU A 132 -7.27 -14.76 13.65
N TRP A 133 -8.46 -15.32 13.49
CA TRP A 133 -8.68 -16.61 12.82
C TRP A 133 -8.45 -16.54 11.31
N ILE A 134 -8.46 -15.34 10.72
CA ILE A 134 -8.44 -15.16 9.27
C ILE A 134 -7.14 -15.65 8.64
N PHE A 135 -5.99 -15.45 9.31
CA PHE A 135 -4.68 -15.86 8.79
C PHE A 135 -4.54 -17.38 8.61
N PRO A 136 -4.80 -18.23 9.62
CA PRO A 136 -4.75 -19.68 9.43
C PRO A 136 -5.83 -20.18 8.47
N TYR A 137 -7.00 -19.53 8.42
CA TYR A 137 -8.04 -19.86 7.44
C TYR A 137 -7.56 -19.62 5.99
N GLN A 138 -7.01 -18.44 5.70
CA GLN A 138 -6.46 -18.10 4.38
C GLN A 138 -5.28 -19.01 4.02
N ALA A 139 -4.40 -19.31 4.97
CA ALA A 139 -3.28 -20.23 4.76
C ALA A 139 -3.77 -21.63 4.36
N GLY A 140 -4.80 -22.15 5.05
CA GLY A 140 -5.45 -23.40 4.70
C GLY A 140 -6.09 -23.39 3.31
N HIS A 141 -6.76 -22.28 2.95
CA HIS A 141 -7.33 -22.10 1.62
C HIS A 141 -6.26 -22.12 0.52
N TYR A 142 -5.16 -21.40 0.70
CA TYR A 142 -4.07 -21.35 -0.29
C TYR A 142 -3.33 -22.68 -0.41
N ALA A 143 -3.23 -23.46 0.67
CA ALA A 143 -2.61 -24.79 0.63
C ALA A 143 -3.42 -25.82 -0.19
N GLN A 144 -4.69 -25.54 -0.50
CA GLN A 144 -5.57 -26.42 -1.28
C GLN A 144 -5.59 -26.11 -2.78
N MET A 145 -5.02 -24.97 -3.21
CA MET A 145 -4.97 -24.55 -4.61
C MET A 145 -3.83 -25.22 -5.36
#